data_AF-A0A4Q8BHW6-F1
#
_entry.id   AF-A0A4Q8BHW6-F1
#
_cell.length_a   1.000
_cell.length_b   1.000
_cell.length_c   1.000
_cell.angle_alpha   90.00
_cell.angle_beta   90.00
_cell.angle_gamma   90.00
#
_symmetry.space_group_name_H-M   'P 1'
#
loop_
_entity.id
_entity.type
_entity.pdbx_description
1 polymer ?
#
loop_
_entity_poly.entity_id
_entity_poly.type
_entity_poly.pdbx_seq_one_letter_code
_entity_poly.pdbx_strand_id
1 'polypeptide(L)'
;MPRWLRENALTAAMLGAFLIFLVMQSVFGWQVHNEELAQYGAAPLSWWAYLGTGHFAEAVFENWESEFLQMGGYVLLTAYLVQKGSAESKPEGQTDRPDDDARRAKPDSPWPVRVGGLPLAVYRNSLSLALLLIFAGAFLGHLFGGVAEYNQEQALESGAAPISAWQFLSTSDFWFQSMQNWQSEFLAVGVLILLSIVLRQHASPESKPVTAAHAQTGA
;
A
#
# COMPACT_ATOMS: atom_id res chain seq x y z
N MET A 1 -17.41 -16.08 21.09
CA MET A 1 -16.53 -15.77 19.94
C MET A 1 -15.66 -16.99 19.63
N PRO A 2 -15.67 -17.51 18.40
CA PRO A 2 -14.81 -18.64 18.00
C PRO A 2 -13.33 -18.32 18.25
N ARG A 3 -12.52 -19.34 18.61
CA ARG A 3 -11.09 -19.18 18.92
C ARG A 3 -10.32 -18.49 17.79
N TRP A 4 -10.55 -18.93 16.56
CA TRP A 4 -9.93 -18.35 15.36
C TRP A 4 -10.19 -16.84 15.23
N LEU A 5 -11.42 -16.39 15.47
CA LEU A 5 -11.76 -14.96 15.37
C LEU A 5 -11.09 -14.15 16.47
N ARG A 6 -10.84 -14.72 17.65
CA ARG A 6 -10.09 -14.05 18.73
C ARG A 6 -8.62 -13.91 18.39
N GLU A 7 -8.03 -14.94 17.81
CA GLU A 7 -6.61 -14.96 17.43
C GLU A 7 -6.32 -14.11 16.18
N ASN A 8 -7.34 -13.82 15.35
CA ASN A 8 -7.20 -13.07 14.10
C ASN A 8 -8.09 -11.81 14.04
N ALA A 9 -8.49 -11.29 15.21
CA ALA A 9 -9.48 -10.21 15.31
C ALA A 9 -9.04 -8.94 14.57
N LEU A 10 -7.74 -8.60 14.64
CA LEU A 10 -7.20 -7.42 13.96
C LEU A 10 -7.32 -7.56 12.43
N THR A 11 -6.84 -8.67 11.87
CA THR A 11 -6.95 -8.95 10.43
C THR A 11 -8.41 -9.00 9.97
N ALA A 12 -9.29 -9.66 10.73
CA ALA A 12 -10.70 -9.74 10.41
C ALA A 12 -11.38 -8.35 10.45
N ALA A 13 -11.03 -7.51 11.42
CA ALA A 13 -11.54 -6.14 11.50
C ALA A 13 -11.06 -5.29 10.33
N MET A 14 -9.76 -5.34 10.00
CA MET A 14 -9.19 -4.56 8.90
C MET A 14 -9.76 -5.00 7.54
N LEU A 15 -9.79 -6.31 7.25
CA LEU A 15 -10.36 -6.82 5.99
C LEU A 15 -11.88 -6.61 5.92
N GLY A 16 -12.59 -6.70 7.04
CA GLY A 16 -14.01 -6.38 7.11
C GLY A 16 -14.29 -4.92 6.77
N ALA A 17 -13.55 -3.99 7.38
CA ALA A 17 -13.65 -2.56 7.07
C ALA A 17 -13.29 -2.28 5.60
N PHE A 18 -12.21 -2.87 5.10
CA PHE A 18 -11.82 -2.77 3.69
C PHE A 18 -12.95 -3.22 2.74
N LEU A 19 -13.57 -4.38 2.96
CA LEU A 19 -14.67 -4.86 2.10
C LEU A 19 -15.88 -3.93 2.15
N ILE A 20 -16.21 -3.39 3.32
CA ILE A 20 -17.30 -2.41 3.46
C ILE A 20 -16.98 -1.16 2.64
N PHE A 21 -15.79 -0.60 2.79
CA PHE A 21 -15.40 0.62 2.09
C PHE A 21 -15.21 0.41 0.59
N LEU A 22 -14.74 -0.75 0.14
CA LEU A 22 -14.65 -1.09 -1.29
C LEU A 22 -16.05 -1.17 -1.94
N VAL A 23 -17.03 -1.77 -1.25
CA VAL A 23 -18.42 -1.80 -1.72
C VAL A 23 -18.97 -0.38 -1.77
N MET A 24 -18.77 0.42 -0.71
CA MET A 24 -19.22 1.82 -0.69
C MET A 24 -18.57 2.65 -1.82
N GLN A 25 -17.26 2.54 -2.01
CA GLN A 25 -16.53 3.17 -3.11
C GLN A 25 -17.13 2.76 -4.46
N SER A 26 -17.45 1.48 -4.66
CA SER A 26 -18.04 1.02 -5.92
C SER A 26 -19.44 1.61 -6.17
N VAL A 27 -20.23 1.84 -5.11
CA VAL A 27 -21.59 2.40 -5.24
C VAL A 27 -21.53 3.90 -5.49
N PHE A 28 -20.69 4.64 -4.77
CA PHE A 28 -20.55 6.08 -4.97
C PHE A 28 -19.82 6.41 -6.27
N GLY A 29 -18.77 5.67 -6.61
CA GLY A 29 -18.08 5.79 -7.90
C GLY A 29 -19.01 5.51 -9.08
N TRP A 30 -19.92 4.53 -8.95
CA TRP A 30 -20.95 4.27 -9.96
C TRP A 30 -21.89 5.46 -10.16
N GLN A 31 -22.27 6.15 -9.08
CA GLN A 31 -23.13 7.33 -9.15
C GLN A 31 -22.40 8.50 -9.82
N VAL A 32 -21.17 8.78 -9.39
CA VAL A 32 -20.31 9.83 -9.97
C VAL A 32 -20.11 9.60 -11.48
N HIS A 33 -19.73 8.38 -11.87
CA HIS A 33 -19.51 8.06 -13.27
C HIS A 33 -20.78 8.20 -14.12
N ASN A 34 -21.95 7.83 -13.59
CA ASN A 34 -23.21 8.04 -14.30
C ASN A 34 -23.59 9.52 -14.43
N GLU A 35 -23.24 10.36 -13.45
CA GLU A 35 -23.41 11.81 -13.54
C GLU A 35 -22.50 12.41 -14.62
N GLU A 36 -21.25 11.95 -14.72
CA GLU A 36 -20.31 12.33 -15.79
C GLU A 36 -20.82 11.90 -17.16
N LEU A 37 -21.24 10.65 -17.32
CA LEU A 37 -21.84 10.15 -18.56
C LEU A 37 -23.05 10.99 -18.99
N ALA A 38 -23.89 11.40 -18.03
CA ALA A 38 -25.04 12.25 -18.31
C ALA A 38 -24.64 13.65 -18.83
N GLN A 39 -23.51 14.21 -18.39
CA GLN A 39 -22.99 15.49 -18.89
C GLN A 39 -22.64 15.42 -20.39
N TYR A 40 -22.16 14.26 -20.85
CA TYR A 40 -21.89 13.99 -22.27
C TYR A 40 -23.10 13.42 -23.03
N GLY A 41 -24.28 13.31 -22.39
CA GLY A 41 -25.48 12.73 -23.00
C GLY A 41 -25.39 11.22 -23.25
N ALA A 42 -24.44 10.53 -22.61
CA ALA A 42 -24.27 9.09 -22.70
C ALA A 42 -25.28 8.35 -21.80
N ALA A 43 -25.58 7.10 -22.15
CA ALA A 43 -26.52 6.30 -21.38
C ALA A 43 -25.89 5.84 -20.05
N PRO A 44 -26.65 5.84 -18.93
CA PRO A 44 -26.13 5.40 -17.65
C PRO A 44 -25.83 3.89 -17.67
N LEU A 45 -24.81 3.50 -16.92
CA LEU A 45 -24.45 2.11 -16.69
C LEU A 45 -25.22 1.54 -15.49
N SER A 46 -25.46 0.22 -15.51
CA SER A 46 -25.81 -0.52 -14.31
C SER A 46 -24.59 -0.67 -13.40
N TRP A 47 -24.80 -0.87 -12.09
CA TRP A 47 -23.70 -1.07 -11.15
C TRP A 47 -22.77 -2.25 -11.54
N TRP A 48 -23.33 -3.36 -12.04
CA TRP A 48 -22.54 -4.50 -12.50
C TRP A 48 -21.68 -4.20 -13.73
N ALA A 49 -22.19 -3.36 -14.64
CA ALA A 49 -21.41 -2.92 -15.79
C ALA A 49 -20.29 -1.96 -15.38
N TYR A 50 -20.57 -1.09 -14.41
CA TYR A 50 -19.59 -0.14 -13.85
C TYR A 50 -18.37 -0.83 -13.21
N LEU A 51 -18.54 -1.96 -12.53
CA LEU A 51 -17.40 -2.69 -11.93
C LEU A 51 -16.35 -3.16 -12.97
N GLY A 52 -16.69 -3.16 -14.26
CA GLY A 52 -15.77 -3.50 -15.34
C GLY A 52 -15.17 -2.30 -16.08
N THR A 53 -15.40 -1.05 -15.63
CA THR A 53 -14.93 0.16 -16.31
C THR A 53 -13.52 0.56 -15.89
N GLY A 54 -12.91 1.44 -16.69
CA GLY A 54 -11.66 2.14 -16.36
C GLY A 54 -11.81 2.92 -15.06
N HIS A 55 -12.86 3.73 -14.95
CA HIS A 55 -13.17 4.55 -13.77
C HIS A 55 -13.13 3.77 -12.46
N PHE A 56 -13.68 2.55 -12.42
CA PHE A 56 -13.64 1.75 -11.18
C PHE A 56 -12.23 1.19 -10.92
N ALA A 57 -11.61 0.61 -11.95
CA ALA A 57 -10.30 -0.02 -11.81
C ALA A 57 -9.21 1.00 -11.45
N GLU A 58 -9.18 2.15 -12.14
CA GLU A 58 -8.27 3.25 -11.90
C GLU A 58 -8.38 3.71 -10.44
N ALA A 59 -9.57 4.13 -9.99
CA ALA A 59 -9.78 4.63 -8.64
C ALA A 59 -9.41 3.63 -7.53
N VAL A 60 -9.59 2.32 -7.75
CA VAL A 60 -9.18 1.29 -6.78
C VAL A 60 -7.67 1.12 -6.77
N PHE A 61 -7.07 0.94 -7.94
CA PHE A 61 -5.66 0.58 -8.04
C PHE A 61 -4.71 1.77 -7.86
N GLU A 62 -5.13 2.99 -8.20
CA GLU A 62 -4.39 4.23 -7.91
C GLU A 62 -4.13 4.36 -6.39
N ASN A 63 -5.16 4.11 -5.59
CA ASN A 63 -5.04 4.09 -4.12
C ASN A 63 -4.13 2.96 -3.65
N TRP A 64 -4.38 1.72 -4.09
CA TRP A 64 -3.59 0.56 -3.65
C TRP A 64 -2.12 0.68 -4.03
N GLU A 65 -1.82 1.24 -5.21
CA GLU A 65 -0.45 1.51 -5.65
C GLU A 65 0.30 2.34 -4.61
N SER A 66 -0.27 3.46 -4.18
CA SER A 66 0.37 4.36 -3.22
C SER A 66 0.58 3.72 -1.84
N GLU A 67 -0.43 3.00 -1.35
CA GLU A 67 -0.40 2.30 -0.06
C GLU A 67 0.70 1.24 -0.01
N PHE A 68 0.78 0.37 -1.04
CA PHE A 68 1.81 -0.68 -1.06
C PHE A 68 3.20 -0.14 -1.36
N LEU A 69 3.32 0.95 -2.14
CA LEU A 69 4.58 1.67 -2.30
C LEU A 69 5.07 2.23 -0.96
N GLN A 70 4.18 2.89 -0.22
CA GLN A 70 4.48 3.46 1.09
C GLN A 70 4.89 2.36 2.07
N MET A 71 4.09 1.29 2.22
CA MET A 71 4.37 0.20 3.16
C MET A 71 5.68 -0.51 2.81
N GLY A 72 5.89 -0.83 1.52
CA GLY A 72 7.13 -1.43 1.04
C GLY A 72 8.35 -0.54 1.24
N GLY A 73 8.20 0.75 0.92
CA GLY A 73 9.20 1.78 1.16
C GLY A 73 9.55 1.90 2.63
N TYR A 74 8.55 1.95 3.51
CA TYR A 74 8.73 2.03 4.95
C TYR A 74 9.48 0.82 5.51
N VAL A 75 9.12 -0.41 5.11
CA VAL A 75 9.83 -1.64 5.50
C VAL A 75 11.30 -1.61 5.07
N LEU A 76 11.59 -1.18 3.84
CA LEU A 76 12.97 -1.12 3.35
C LEU A 76 13.76 0.01 4.00
N LEU A 77 13.20 1.21 4.06
CA LEU A 77 13.87 2.39 4.61
C LEU A 77 14.20 2.20 6.10
N THR A 78 13.31 1.61 6.89
CA THR A 78 13.56 1.33 8.32
C THR A 78 14.64 0.27 8.54
N ALA A 79 14.83 -0.65 7.59
CA ALA A 79 15.93 -1.62 7.62
C ALA A 79 17.31 -0.98 7.34
N TYR A 80 17.36 0.08 6.54
CA TYR A 80 18.63 0.69 6.10
C TYR A 80 18.98 2.01 6.82
N LEU A 81 17.99 2.85 7.10
CA LEU A 81 18.17 4.17 7.69
C LEU A 81 18.04 4.13 9.22
N VAL A 82 18.69 5.09 9.88
CA VAL A 82 18.63 5.28 11.33
C VAL A 82 18.05 6.66 11.61
N GLN A 83 17.02 6.72 12.45
CA GLN A 83 16.45 7.95 12.96
C GLN A 83 16.56 7.96 14.48
N LYS A 84 17.40 8.87 15.01
CA LYS A 84 17.59 8.98 16.46
C LYS A 84 16.26 9.23 17.19
N GLY A 85 16.00 8.44 18.23
CA GLY A 85 14.80 8.51 19.04
C GLY A 85 13.58 7.76 18.49
N SER A 86 13.63 7.25 17.25
CA SER A 86 12.55 6.49 16.64
C SER A 86 12.56 5.04 17.12
N ALA A 87 11.37 4.46 17.40
CA ALA A 87 11.22 3.03 17.64
C ALA A 87 11.36 2.20 16.35
N GLU A 88 11.07 2.83 15.22
CA GLU A 88 10.88 2.16 13.92
C GLU A 88 12.19 1.87 13.20
N SER A 89 13.25 2.60 13.52
CA SER A 89 14.57 2.37 12.91
C SER A 89 15.48 1.57 13.82
N LYS A 90 16.45 0.87 13.24
CA LYS A 90 17.49 0.18 14.00
C LYS A 90 18.31 1.12 14.90
N PRO A 91 18.84 0.63 16.04
CA PRO A 91 19.78 1.35 16.90
C PRO A 91 20.98 1.94 16.15
N GLU A 92 21.51 3.04 16.68
CA GLU A 92 22.74 3.65 16.17
C GLU A 92 23.91 2.67 16.20
N GLY A 93 24.67 2.60 15.10
CA GLY A 93 25.84 1.71 14.98
C GLY A 93 25.51 0.24 14.73
N GLN A 94 24.23 -0.14 14.66
CA GLN A 94 23.81 -1.50 14.30
C GLN A 94 23.59 -1.60 12.78
N THR A 95 24.28 -2.54 12.14
CA THR A 95 24.11 -2.83 10.71
C THR A 95 23.02 -3.86 10.47
N ASP A 96 23.06 -4.97 11.22
CA ASP A 96 22.15 -6.11 11.15
C ASP A 96 21.60 -6.46 12.53
N ARG A 97 20.40 -7.04 12.61
CA ARG A 97 19.83 -7.48 13.89
C ARG A 97 20.55 -8.77 14.31
N PRO A 98 21.06 -8.87 15.56
CA PRO A 98 21.75 -10.08 16.02
C PRO A 98 20.92 -11.36 15.93
N ASP A 99 19.59 -11.24 15.93
CA ASP A 99 18.64 -12.35 15.85
C ASP A 99 18.37 -12.83 14.42
N ASP A 100 18.79 -12.08 13.39
CA ASP A 100 18.62 -12.45 11.98
C ASP A 100 19.72 -13.42 11.49
N ASP A 101 20.68 -13.78 12.35
CA ASP A 101 21.75 -14.74 12.04
C ASP A 101 21.21 -16.17 11.91
N ALA A 102 21.08 -16.65 10.66
CA ALA A 102 20.60 -17.99 10.34
C ALA A 102 21.42 -19.13 11.00
N ARG A 103 22.67 -18.88 11.43
CA ARG A 103 23.46 -19.87 12.19
C ARG A 103 22.89 -20.16 13.57
N ARG A 104 21.99 -19.30 14.07
CA ARG A 104 21.26 -19.44 15.34
C ARG A 104 19.90 -20.11 15.16
N ALA A 105 19.63 -20.72 14.01
CA ALA A 105 18.38 -21.42 13.73
C ALA A 105 18.08 -22.50 14.79
N LYS A 106 16.84 -22.51 15.26
CA LYS A 106 16.29 -23.49 16.21
C LYS A 106 15.52 -24.58 15.46
N PRO A 107 15.19 -25.72 16.11
CA PRO A 107 14.40 -26.78 15.47
C PRO A 107 13.04 -26.31 14.94
N ASP A 108 12.42 -25.34 15.62
CA ASP A 108 11.15 -24.71 15.25
C ASP A 108 11.32 -23.53 14.27
N SER A 109 12.55 -23.14 13.92
CA SER A 109 12.78 -22.10 12.91
C SER A 109 12.28 -22.53 11.53
N PRO A 110 11.81 -21.60 10.69
CA PRO A 110 11.33 -21.91 9.34
C PRO A 110 12.33 -22.71 8.50
N TRP A 111 11.82 -23.63 7.67
CA TRP A 111 12.64 -24.50 6.81
C TRP A 111 13.72 -23.75 5.99
N PRO A 112 13.43 -22.60 5.34
CA PRO A 112 14.44 -21.87 4.57
C PRO A 112 15.67 -21.48 5.39
N VAL A 113 15.46 -21.11 6.65
CA VAL A 113 16.54 -20.72 7.58
C VAL A 113 17.42 -21.92 7.93
N ARG A 114 16.82 -23.10 8.09
CA ARG A 114 17.55 -24.34 8.44
C ARG A 114 18.38 -24.89 7.28
N VAL A 115 17.94 -24.71 6.03
CA VAL A 115 18.65 -25.24 4.85
C VAL A 115 19.63 -24.26 4.22
N GLY A 116 19.48 -22.96 4.48
CA GLY A 116 20.36 -21.93 3.92
C GLY A 116 20.18 -21.76 2.40
N GLY A 117 21.23 -21.26 1.74
CA GLY A 117 21.28 -21.12 0.29
C GLY A 117 20.22 -20.19 -0.31
N LEU A 118 19.72 -20.53 -1.50
CA LEU A 118 18.70 -19.76 -2.22
C LEU A 118 17.36 -19.66 -1.46
N PRO A 119 16.83 -20.73 -0.83
CA PRO A 119 15.63 -20.63 0.00
C PRO A 119 15.74 -19.55 1.08
N LEU A 120 16.86 -19.51 1.82
CA LEU A 120 17.10 -18.47 2.82
C LEU A 120 17.17 -17.08 2.18
N ALA A 121 17.85 -16.94 1.05
CA ALA A 121 18.00 -15.66 0.37
C ALA A 121 16.65 -15.07 -0.06
N VAL A 122 15.73 -15.90 -0.54
CA VAL A 122 14.35 -15.49 -0.87
C VAL A 122 13.55 -15.23 0.41
N TYR A 123 13.59 -16.16 1.37
CA TYR A 123 12.81 -16.07 2.60
C TYR A 123 13.12 -14.80 3.41
N ARG A 124 14.40 -14.45 3.58
CA ARG A 124 14.81 -13.26 4.35
C ARG A 124 14.39 -11.93 3.71
N ASN A 125 14.04 -11.94 2.42
CA ASN A 125 13.54 -10.77 1.69
C ASN A 125 12.06 -10.91 1.30
N SER A 126 11.37 -11.96 1.77
CA SER A 126 10.05 -12.35 1.27
C SER A 126 8.98 -11.29 1.52
N LEU A 127 9.04 -10.56 2.63
CA LEU A 127 8.10 -9.47 2.93
C LEU A 127 8.21 -8.34 1.90
N SER A 128 9.42 -7.83 1.67
CA SER A 128 9.66 -6.77 0.69
C SER A 128 9.33 -7.25 -0.74
N LEU A 129 9.65 -8.50 -1.07
CA LEU A 129 9.28 -9.09 -2.36
C LEU A 129 7.75 -9.19 -2.54
N ALA A 130 7.03 -9.61 -1.50
CA ALA A 130 5.57 -9.69 -1.53
C ALA A 130 4.94 -8.30 -1.72
N LEU A 131 5.38 -7.31 -0.95
CA LEU A 131 4.91 -5.92 -1.08
C LEU A 131 5.23 -5.34 -2.47
N LEU A 132 6.43 -5.61 -3.00
CA LEU A 132 6.80 -5.18 -4.35
C LEU A 132 5.93 -5.84 -5.43
N LEU A 133 5.60 -7.12 -5.30
CA LEU A 133 4.72 -7.82 -6.25
C LEU A 133 3.29 -7.29 -6.19
N ILE A 134 2.77 -7.00 -5.00
CA ILE A 134 1.44 -6.41 -4.83
C ILE A 134 1.43 -4.98 -5.40
N PHE A 135 2.44 -4.17 -5.08
CA PHE A 135 2.64 -2.85 -5.67
C PHE A 135 2.68 -2.93 -7.20
N ALA A 136 3.46 -3.84 -7.78
CA ALA A 136 3.55 -4.00 -9.23
C ALA A 136 2.19 -4.40 -9.84
N GLY A 137 1.44 -5.27 -9.16
CA GLY A 137 0.08 -5.61 -9.56
C GLY A 137 -0.87 -4.41 -9.51
N ALA A 138 -0.80 -3.61 -8.45
CA ALA A 138 -1.61 -2.41 -8.30
C ALA A 138 -1.22 -1.33 -9.33
N PHE A 139 0.07 -1.06 -9.52
CA PHE A 139 0.58 -0.13 -10.53
C PHE A 139 0.13 -0.52 -11.95
N LEU A 140 0.16 -1.82 -12.29
CA LEU A 140 -0.38 -2.30 -13.57
C LEU A 140 -1.90 -2.15 -13.66
N GLY A 141 -2.62 -2.43 -12.56
CA GLY A 141 -4.06 -2.21 -12.47
C GLY A 141 -4.44 -0.75 -12.67
N HIS A 142 -3.70 0.18 -12.05
CA HIS A 142 -3.86 1.61 -12.19
C HIS A 142 -3.57 2.04 -13.63
N LEU A 143 -2.45 1.58 -14.20
CA LEU A 143 -2.10 1.86 -15.60
C LEU A 143 -3.19 1.40 -16.58
N PHE A 144 -3.67 0.16 -16.49
CA PHE A 144 -4.67 -0.34 -17.43
C PHE A 144 -6.07 0.24 -17.19
N GLY A 145 -6.43 0.48 -15.92
CA GLY A 145 -7.67 1.18 -15.55
C GLY A 145 -7.67 2.61 -16.08
N GLY A 146 -6.60 3.36 -15.82
CA GLY A 146 -6.47 4.75 -16.25
C GLY A 146 -6.37 4.91 -17.76
N VAL A 147 -5.71 3.99 -18.48
CA VAL A 147 -5.77 4.01 -19.96
C VAL A 147 -7.20 3.82 -20.48
N ALA A 148 -7.96 2.93 -19.85
CA ALA A 148 -9.35 2.70 -20.25
C ALA A 148 -10.21 3.93 -19.97
N GLU A 149 -10.04 4.56 -18.80
CA GLU A 149 -10.79 5.76 -18.43
C GLU A 149 -10.40 6.97 -19.27
N TYR A 150 -9.10 7.28 -19.36
CA TYR A 150 -8.59 8.36 -20.16
C TYR A 150 -9.07 8.28 -21.61
N ASN A 151 -9.04 7.10 -22.22
CA ASN A 151 -9.54 6.92 -23.59
C ASN A 151 -11.05 7.10 -23.71
N GLN A 152 -11.82 6.69 -22.69
CA GLN A 152 -13.26 6.89 -22.64
C GLN A 152 -13.61 8.37 -22.54
N GLU A 153 -12.97 9.09 -21.61
CA GLU A 153 -13.15 10.54 -21.44
C GLU A 153 -12.79 11.30 -22.73
N GLN A 154 -11.59 11.07 -23.27
CA GLN A 154 -11.14 11.75 -24.49
C GLN A 154 -12.04 11.47 -25.70
N ALA A 155 -12.61 10.27 -25.80
CA ALA A 155 -13.58 9.94 -26.84
C ALA A 155 -14.92 10.68 -26.64
N LEU A 156 -15.41 10.83 -25.41
CA LEU A 156 -16.64 11.56 -25.09
C LEU A 156 -16.48 13.07 -25.27
N GLU A 157 -15.32 13.63 -24.90
CA GLU A 157 -15.05 15.06 -24.95
C GLU A 157 -14.78 15.59 -26.36
N SER A 158 -13.93 14.90 -27.11
CA SER A 158 -13.37 15.41 -28.37
C SER A 158 -13.44 14.42 -29.53
N GLY A 159 -13.89 13.18 -29.29
CA GLY A 159 -13.85 12.11 -30.29
C GLY A 159 -12.42 11.68 -30.64
N ALA A 160 -11.45 11.91 -29.75
CA ALA A 160 -10.06 11.57 -29.98
C ALA A 160 -9.87 10.05 -30.14
N ALA A 161 -8.83 9.68 -30.90
CA ALA A 161 -8.44 8.28 -31.03
C ALA A 161 -7.81 7.78 -29.73
N PRO A 162 -8.01 6.49 -29.37
CA PRO A 162 -7.45 5.93 -28.14
C PRO A 162 -5.92 5.88 -28.19
N ILE A 163 -5.30 6.12 -27.04
CA ILE A 163 -3.87 5.97 -26.81
C ILE A 163 -3.55 4.63 -26.14
N SER A 164 -2.30 4.19 -26.30
CA SER A 164 -1.77 3.00 -25.66
C SER A 164 -1.32 3.25 -24.21
N ALA A 165 -1.14 2.18 -23.44
CA ALA A 165 -0.57 2.25 -22.09
C ALA A 165 0.82 2.91 -22.04
N TRP A 166 1.66 2.68 -23.05
CA TRP A 166 2.96 3.34 -23.13
C TRP A 166 2.86 4.86 -23.31
N GLN A 167 1.86 5.30 -24.09
CA GLN A 167 1.60 6.73 -24.27
C GLN A 167 1.02 7.34 -23.00
N PHE A 168 0.11 6.64 -22.31
CA PHE A 168 -0.47 7.11 -21.05
C PHE A 168 0.59 7.26 -19.94
N LEU A 169 1.56 6.35 -19.83
CA LEU A 169 2.71 6.52 -18.92
C LEU A 169 3.54 7.79 -19.17
N SER A 170 3.39 8.41 -20.34
CA SER A 170 4.07 9.64 -20.71
C SER A 170 3.20 10.89 -20.51
N THR A 171 1.94 10.75 -20.06
CA THR A 171 1.04 11.88 -19.80
C THR A 171 1.28 12.47 -18.41
N SER A 172 0.91 13.73 -18.24
CA SER A 172 0.88 14.35 -16.90
C SER A 172 -0.19 13.75 -16.01
N ASP A 173 -1.32 13.30 -16.57
CA ASP A 173 -2.46 12.78 -15.81
C ASP A 173 -2.09 11.56 -14.97
N PHE A 174 -1.44 10.56 -15.59
CA PHE A 174 -0.99 9.36 -14.90
C PHE A 174 -0.07 9.71 -13.71
N TRP A 175 0.92 10.57 -13.95
CA TRP A 175 1.86 10.95 -12.89
C TRP A 175 1.22 11.89 -11.87
N PHE A 176 0.24 12.71 -12.24
CA PHE A 176 -0.47 13.56 -11.29
C PHE A 176 -1.24 12.71 -10.28
N GLN A 177 -2.00 11.71 -10.76
CA GLN A 177 -2.72 10.71 -9.97
C GLN A 177 -1.78 9.95 -9.01
N SER A 178 -0.65 9.43 -9.50
CA SER A 178 0.31 8.76 -8.61
C SER A 178 0.96 9.73 -7.61
N MET A 179 1.44 10.89 -8.05
CA MET A 179 2.22 11.80 -7.20
C MET A 179 1.38 12.43 -6.08
N GLN A 180 0.09 12.72 -6.32
CA GLN A 180 -0.80 13.28 -5.30
C GLN A 180 -0.99 12.34 -4.10
N ASN A 181 -1.08 11.03 -4.36
CA ASN A 181 -1.27 10.02 -3.33
C ASN A 181 0.06 9.66 -2.68
N TRP A 182 1.11 9.47 -3.47
CA TRP A 182 2.42 9.12 -2.93
C TRP A 182 2.92 10.18 -1.95
N GLN A 183 2.74 11.47 -2.25
CA GLN A 183 3.20 12.50 -1.33
C GLN A 183 2.46 12.45 0.03
N SER A 184 1.15 12.21 0.04
CA SER A 184 0.37 12.17 1.29
C SER A 184 0.70 10.95 2.12
N GLU A 185 0.87 9.79 1.47
CA GLU A 185 1.20 8.55 2.17
C GLU A 185 2.57 8.64 2.85
N PHE A 186 3.59 9.15 2.14
CA PHE A 186 4.90 9.35 2.72
C PHE A 186 4.90 10.45 3.81
N LEU A 187 4.07 11.49 3.68
CA LEU A 187 3.88 12.49 4.72
C LEU A 187 3.27 11.87 5.99
N ALA A 188 2.22 11.06 5.86
CA ALA A 188 1.53 10.43 6.99
C ALA A 188 2.50 9.56 7.82
N VAL A 189 3.30 8.74 7.15
CA VAL A 189 4.34 7.91 7.79
C VAL A 189 5.43 8.76 8.41
N GLY A 190 5.92 9.79 7.70
CA GLY A 190 6.93 10.70 8.22
C GLY A 190 6.45 11.39 9.50
N VAL A 191 5.20 11.84 9.53
CA VAL A 191 4.56 12.41 10.73
C VAL A 191 4.48 11.38 11.86
N LEU A 192 4.06 10.14 11.58
CA LEU A 192 4.01 9.09 12.59
C LEU A 192 5.39 8.80 13.20
N ILE A 193 6.43 8.69 12.36
CA ILE A 193 7.82 8.50 12.80
C ILE A 193 8.26 9.66 13.70
N LEU A 194 7.99 10.91 13.32
CA LEU A 194 8.41 12.07 14.11
C LEU A 194 7.65 12.18 15.43
N LEU A 195 6.32 12.01 15.39
CA LEU A 195 5.47 12.12 16.57
C LEU A 195 5.74 11.00 17.58
N SER A 196 6.00 9.77 17.12
CA SER A 196 6.25 8.61 18.01
C SER A 196 7.54 8.73 18.85
N ILE A 197 8.46 9.63 18.49
CA ILE A 197 9.65 9.96 19.31
C ILE A 197 9.22 10.53 20.67
N VAL A 198 8.24 11.43 20.65
CA VAL A 198 7.83 12.23 21.82
C VAL A 198 6.46 11.87 22.38
N LEU A 199 5.51 11.47 21.53
CA LEU A 199 4.16 11.07 21.93
C LEU A 199 4.08 9.57 22.23
N ARG A 200 3.05 9.17 22.97
CA ARG A 200 2.84 7.80 23.45
C ARG A 200 1.37 7.41 23.33
N GLN A 201 1.11 6.25 22.74
CA GLN A 201 -0.18 5.58 22.80
C GLN A 201 -0.03 4.35 23.71
N HIS A 202 -0.69 4.36 24.88
CA HIS A 202 -0.62 3.25 25.82
C HIS A 202 -1.07 1.93 25.18
N ALA A 203 -0.26 0.87 25.35
CA ALA A 203 -0.48 -0.46 24.79
C ALA A 203 -0.53 -0.55 23.25
N SER A 204 0.05 0.43 22.54
CA SER A 204 0.24 0.36 21.08
C SER A 204 1.68 -0.02 20.72
N PRO A 205 1.91 -0.83 19.68
CA PRO A 205 3.24 -1.06 19.12
C PRO A 205 3.78 0.15 18.34
N GLU A 206 2.91 1.07 17.90
CA GLU A 206 3.26 2.21 17.02
C GLU A 206 3.93 3.39 17.76
N SER A 207 4.26 3.22 19.04
CA SER A 207 4.99 4.22 19.82
C SER A 207 5.80 3.54 20.92
N LYS A 208 6.89 4.17 21.37
CA LYS A 208 7.73 3.64 22.46
C LYS A 208 6.92 3.41 23.75
N PRO A 209 7.40 2.57 24.68
CA PRO A 209 6.82 2.48 26.02
C PRO A 209 6.71 3.86 26.70
N VAL A 210 5.68 4.06 27.52
CA VAL A 210 5.47 5.34 28.25
C VAL A 210 6.66 5.69 29.15
N THR A 211 7.38 4.68 29.62
CA THR A 211 8.57 4.82 30.48
C THR A 211 9.87 5.02 29.70
N ALA A 212 9.85 4.92 28.37
CA ALA A 212 11.06 5.02 27.53
C ALA A 212 11.44 6.48 27.26
N ALA A 213 12.75 6.77 27.31
CA ALA A 213 13.28 8.10 27.05
C ALA A 213 13.09 8.52 25.58
N HIS A 214 12.96 9.83 25.33
CA HIS A 214 12.81 10.36 23.97
C HIS A 214 14.03 10.06 23.08
N ALA A 215 15.24 10.05 23.64
CA ALA A 215 16.47 9.78 22.90
C ALA A 215 16.72 8.30 22.59
N GLN A 216 15.93 7.37 23.16
CA GLN A 216 16.06 5.94 22.88
C GLN A 216 15.62 5.63 21.45
N THR A 217 16.48 4.97 20.69
CA THR A 217 16.27 4.49 19.30
C THR A 217 16.13 2.98 19.29
N GLY A 218 15.22 2.46 18.46
CA GLY A 218 14.86 1.05 18.40
C GLY A 218 13.79 0.67 19.42
N ALA A 219 13.13 -0.45 19.14
CA ALA A 219 12.16 -1.10 20.03
C ALA A 219 12.83 -1.70 21.27
#